data_AF-A0AAD2UH25-F1
#
_entry.id   AF-A0AAD2UH25-F1
#
_cell.length_a   1.000
_cell.length_b   1.000
_cell.length_c   1.000
_cell.angle_alpha   90.00
_cell.angle_beta   90.00
_cell.angle_gamma   90.00
#
_symmetry.space_group_name_H-M   'P 1'
#
loop_
_entity.id
_entity.type
_entity.pdbx_description
1 polymer ?
#
loop_
_entity_poly.entity_id
_entity_poly.type
_entity_poly.pdbx_seq_one_letter_code
_entity_poly.pdbx_strand_id
1 'polypeptide(L)'
;MIMKDGIYSIIFISNEDSCGEGILIKNGNLITGGDIASVYQGVLSEEEDIILHVHRYNHEIPSVLNIEQDYQLVIPKKVLSNDSNVTLHCHVRGNEKLFVDVYARFIEPLTIKNTEIS
;
A
#
# COMPACT_ATOMS: atom_id res chain seq x y z
N MET A 1 -11.92 -2.75 12.80
CA MET A 1 -11.78 -1.38 12.28
C MET A 1 -10.80 -1.46 11.13
N ILE A 2 -11.17 -0.92 9.97
CA ILE A 2 -10.46 -1.06 8.69
C ILE A 2 -10.35 0.36 8.13
N MET A 3 -9.20 0.72 7.57
CA MET A 3 -8.91 2.04 6.96
C MET A 3 -10.13 2.71 6.30
N LYS A 4 -10.25 4.02 6.45
CA LYS A 4 -11.31 4.83 5.82
C LYS A 4 -11.19 4.76 4.29
N ASP A 5 -12.32 4.71 3.60
CA ASP A 5 -12.31 4.93 2.15
C ASP A 5 -11.88 6.35 1.84
N GLY A 6 -10.98 6.51 0.87
CA GLY A 6 -10.40 7.80 0.53
C GLY A 6 -9.02 7.70 -0.10
N ILE A 7 -8.40 8.86 -0.20
CA ILE A 7 -7.08 9.08 -0.80
C ILE A 7 -6.08 9.32 0.32
N TYR A 8 -4.92 8.70 0.21
CA TYR A 8 -3.83 8.74 1.17
C TYR A 8 -2.55 9.15 0.46
N SER A 9 -1.80 10.07 1.06
CA SER A 9 -0.38 10.26 0.78
C SER A 9 0.38 9.14 1.49
N ILE A 10 1.37 8.55 0.82
CA ILE A 10 2.27 7.59 1.46
C ILE A 10 3.73 8.00 1.29
N ILE A 11 4.51 7.78 2.34
CA ILE A 11 5.97 7.80 2.32
C ILE A 11 6.42 6.40 2.72
N PHE A 12 7.40 5.83 2.03
CA PHE A 12 7.90 4.51 2.35
C PHE A 12 9.43 4.45 2.30
N ILE A 13 10.00 3.70 3.23
CA ILE A 13 11.44 3.53 3.40
C ILE A 13 11.75 2.04 3.45
N SER A 14 12.67 1.59 2.61
CA SER A 14 13.08 0.19 2.55
C SER A 14 14.12 -0.18 3.60
N ASN A 15 14.33 -1.48 3.80
CA ASN A 15 15.46 -2.02 4.55
C ASN A 15 16.85 -1.74 3.91
N GLU A 16 16.88 -1.10 2.73
CA GLU A 16 18.10 -0.68 2.02
C GLU A 16 18.30 0.84 2.06
N ASP A 17 17.63 1.52 3.01
CA ASP A 17 17.64 2.97 3.23
C ASP A 17 17.21 3.83 2.01
N SER A 18 16.66 3.19 0.97
CA SER A 18 16.03 3.88 -0.15
C SER A 18 14.60 4.26 0.20
N CYS A 19 14.20 5.48 -0.15
CA CYS A 19 12.87 6.01 0.14
C CYS A 19 12.10 6.39 -1.13
N GLY A 20 10.78 6.46 -1.01
CA GLY A 20 9.88 6.92 -2.05
C GLY A 20 8.59 7.51 -1.48
N GLU A 21 7.87 8.21 -2.34
CA GLU A 21 6.59 8.85 -2.03
C GLU A 21 5.57 8.49 -3.11
N GLY A 22 4.31 8.34 -2.71
CA GLY A 22 3.23 7.95 -3.62
C GLY A 22 1.84 8.27 -3.10
N ILE A 23 0.84 7.80 -3.85
CA ILE A 23 -0.59 7.95 -3.50
C ILE A 23 -1.25 6.58 -3.45
N LEU A 24 -2.00 6.35 -2.38
CA LEU A 24 -2.82 5.17 -2.18
C LEU A 24 -4.30 5.56 -2.10
N ILE A 25 -5.15 4.78 -2.76
CA ILE A 25 -6.60 4.94 -2.81
C ILE A 25 -7.22 3.67 -2.26
N LYS A 26 -8.10 3.83 -1.28
CA LYS A 26 -8.93 2.76 -0.75
C LYS A 26 -10.40 2.99 -1.11
N ASN A 27 -11.03 2.00 -1.71
CA ASN A 27 -12.46 1.97 -2.00
C ASN A 27 -13.06 0.62 -1.62
N GLY A 28 -13.81 0.56 -0.52
CA GLY A 28 -14.27 -0.70 0.06
C GLY A 28 -13.08 -1.61 0.36
N ASN A 29 -13.05 -2.78 -0.28
CA ASN A 29 -11.96 -3.74 -0.15
C ASN A 29 -10.82 -3.53 -1.16
N LEU A 30 -10.99 -2.65 -2.14
CA LEU A 30 -9.97 -2.42 -3.15
C LEU A 30 -8.94 -1.41 -2.65
N ILE A 31 -7.66 -1.78 -2.76
CA ILE A 31 -6.52 -0.89 -2.57
C ILE A 31 -5.83 -0.75 -3.92
N THR A 32 -5.60 0.49 -4.34
CA THR A 32 -4.84 0.82 -5.56
C THR A 32 -3.95 2.03 -5.30
N GLY A 33 -2.90 2.18 -6.08
CA GLY A 33 -2.07 3.38 -6.02
C GLY A 33 -0.82 3.26 -6.87
N GLY A 34 0.08 4.21 -6.67
CA GLY A 34 1.36 4.21 -7.38
C GLY A 34 2.29 5.31 -6.93
N ASP A 35 3.47 5.29 -7.54
CA ASP A 35 4.52 6.28 -7.46
C ASP A 35 5.08 6.54 -8.87
N ILE A 36 6.24 7.20 -8.96
CA ILE A 36 6.89 7.58 -10.22
C ILE A 36 7.41 6.40 -11.05
N ALA A 37 7.50 5.19 -10.48
CA ALA A 37 8.10 4.03 -11.14
C ALA A 37 7.22 2.77 -11.11
N SER A 38 6.33 2.65 -10.14
CA SER A 38 5.53 1.46 -9.90
C SER A 38 4.07 1.79 -9.59
N VAL A 39 3.19 0.83 -9.87
CA VAL A 39 1.79 0.84 -9.42
C VAL A 39 1.54 -0.37 -8.54
N TYR A 40 0.59 -0.24 -7.62
CA TYR A 40 0.25 -1.30 -6.69
C TYR A 40 -1.26 -1.52 -6.56
N GLN A 41 -1.67 -2.78 -6.46
CA GLN A 41 -3.07 -3.19 -6.35
C GLN A 41 -3.23 -4.38 -5.42
N GLY A 42 -4.31 -4.38 -4.64
CA GLY A 42 -4.63 -5.49 -3.73
C GLY A 42 -6.09 -5.44 -3.30
N VAL A 43 -6.57 -6.56 -2.75
CA VAL A 43 -7.92 -6.68 -2.19
C VAL A 43 -7.82 -7.06 -0.73
N LEU A 44 -8.49 -6.30 0.13
CA LEU A 44 -8.68 -6.61 1.53
C LEU A 44 -9.54 -7.87 1.65
N SER A 45 -8.97 -8.94 2.21
CA SER A 45 -9.72 -10.12 2.63
C SER A 45 -10.02 -10.03 4.14
N GLU A 46 -11.13 -10.62 4.57
CA GLU A 46 -11.51 -10.59 5.99
C GLU A 46 -10.69 -11.56 6.85
N GLU A 47 -10.05 -12.57 6.26
CA GLU A 47 -9.44 -13.67 7.02
C GLU A 47 -7.91 -13.72 6.91
N GLU A 48 -7.31 -13.07 5.91
CA GLU A 48 -5.89 -13.19 5.61
C GLU A 48 -5.17 -11.84 5.59
N ASP A 49 -3.83 -11.88 5.63
CA ASP A 49 -3.01 -10.72 5.32
C ASP A 49 -3.21 -10.31 3.86
N ILE A 50 -3.02 -9.03 3.58
CA ILE A 50 -3.36 -8.47 2.28
C ILE A 50 -2.17 -8.65 1.36
N ILE A 51 -2.42 -9.23 0.19
CA ILE A 51 -1.42 -9.35 -0.87
C ILE A 51 -1.54 -8.14 -1.79
N LEU A 52 -0.49 -7.33 -1.82
CA LEU A 52 -0.36 -6.18 -2.69
C LEU A 52 0.58 -6.53 -3.84
N HIS A 53 0.04 -6.56 -5.06
CA HIS A 53 0.80 -6.77 -6.28
C HIS A 53 1.47 -5.46 -6.68
N VAL A 54 2.78 -5.45 -6.84
CA VAL A 54 3.57 -4.31 -7.32
C VAL A 54 4.02 -4.59 -8.74
N HIS A 55 3.64 -3.71 -9.66
CA HIS A 55 4.03 -3.75 -11.06
C HIS A 55 4.94 -2.57 -11.39
N ARG A 56 6.12 -2.86 -11.95
CA ARG A 56 7.06 -1.83 -12.39
C ARG A 56 6.77 -1.44 -13.82
N TYR A 57 6.45 -0.16 -14.05
CA TYR A 57 6.18 0.36 -15.39
C TYR A 57 7.34 1.21 -15.93
N ASN A 58 8.19 1.77 -15.05
CA ASN A 58 9.37 2.52 -15.43
C ASN A 58 10.63 1.91 -14.80
N HIS A 59 11.42 1.23 -15.63
CA HIS A 59 12.66 0.57 -15.22
C HIS A 59 13.89 1.50 -15.25
N GLU A 60 13.76 2.75 -15.73
CA GLU A 60 14.83 3.75 -15.62
C GLU A 60 14.97 4.27 -14.18
N ILE A 61 13.96 4.07 -13.35
CA ILE A 61 13.95 4.43 -11.93
C ILE A 61 14.05 3.13 -11.09
N PRO A 62 15.10 2.99 -10.25
CA PRO A 62 15.26 1.83 -9.39
C PRO A 62 14.08 1.62 -8.45
N SER A 63 13.74 0.37 -8.16
CA SER A 63 12.82 0.04 -7.07
C SER A 63 13.49 0.38 -5.73
N VAL A 64 12.71 0.85 -4.74
CA VAL A 64 13.22 1.03 -3.38
C VAL A 64 13.72 -0.27 -2.74
N LEU A 65 13.30 -1.43 -3.24
CA LEU A 65 13.77 -2.75 -2.83
C LEU A 65 14.79 -3.36 -3.80
N ASN A 66 15.23 -2.62 -4.82
CA ASN A 66 16.10 -3.10 -5.91
C ASN A 66 15.62 -4.39 -6.61
N ILE A 67 14.30 -4.64 -6.60
CA ILE A 67 13.65 -5.72 -7.34
C ILE A 67 13.30 -5.20 -8.74
N GLU A 68 13.85 -5.81 -9.79
CA GLU A 68 13.70 -5.34 -11.18
C GLU A 68 12.51 -5.94 -11.96
N GLN A 69 11.66 -6.68 -11.26
CA GLN A 69 10.51 -7.39 -11.82
C GLN A 69 9.29 -7.19 -10.92
N ASP A 70 8.13 -7.64 -11.37
CA ASP A 70 6.91 -7.61 -10.56
C ASP A 70 7.05 -8.50 -9.31
N TYR A 71 6.50 -8.05 -8.20
CA TYR A 71 6.55 -8.75 -6.92
C TYR A 71 5.30 -8.53 -6.08
N GLN A 72 5.23 -9.23 -4.95
CA GLN A 72 4.11 -9.14 -4.01
C GLN A 72 4.61 -8.71 -2.64
N LEU A 73 3.91 -7.74 -2.04
CA LEU A 73 4.08 -7.36 -0.64
C LEU A 73 2.96 -7.96 0.20
N VAL A 74 3.30 -8.34 1.43
CA VAL A 74 2.37 -8.77 2.46
C VAL A 74 2.14 -7.61 3.41
N ILE A 75 0.88 -7.18 3.54
CA ILE A 75 0.46 -6.14 4.49
C ILE A 75 -0.27 -6.82 5.66
N PRO A 76 0.24 -6.72 6.90
CA PRO A 76 -0.40 -7.32 8.06
C PRO A 76 -1.75 -6.65 8.36
N LYS A 77 -2.82 -7.44 8.53
CA LYS A 77 -4.16 -6.87 8.81
C LYS A 77 -4.21 -6.10 10.14
N LYS A 78 -3.43 -6.52 11.13
CA LYS A 78 -3.50 -6.04 12.53
C LYS A 78 -3.17 -4.56 12.72
N VAL A 79 -2.50 -3.93 11.74
CA VAL A 79 -2.07 -2.51 11.81
C VAL A 79 -3.02 -1.55 11.09
N LEU A 80 -4.09 -2.05 10.46
CA LEU A 80 -5.08 -1.19 9.83
C LEU A 80 -6.02 -0.58 10.87
N SER A 81 -5.96 0.75 11.04
CA SER A 81 -6.86 1.52 11.88
C SER A 81 -7.68 2.53 11.07
N ASN A 82 -8.72 3.12 11.68
CA ASN A 82 -9.50 4.21 11.07
C ASN A 82 -8.84 5.58 11.26
N ASP A 83 -7.59 5.62 11.74
CA ASP A 83 -6.88 6.86 12.01
C ASP A 83 -6.53 7.57 10.72
N SER A 84 -6.28 8.88 10.84
CA SER A 84 -5.81 9.68 9.70
C SER A 84 -4.34 9.45 9.40
N ASN A 85 -3.58 8.79 10.29
CA ASN A 85 -2.21 8.39 10.06
C ASN A 85 -2.06 6.90 10.42
N VAL A 86 -1.43 6.13 9.53
CA VAL A 86 -1.21 4.70 9.72
C VAL A 86 0.25 4.38 9.39
N THR A 87 0.91 3.60 10.23
CA THR A 87 2.24 3.05 9.94
C THR A 87 2.12 1.55 9.69
N LEU A 88 2.69 1.08 8.59
CA LEU A 88 2.64 -0.31 8.16
C LEU A 88 4.06 -0.82 7.95
N HIS A 89 4.31 -2.05 8.39
CA HIS A 89 5.51 -2.78 8.02
C HIS A 89 5.11 -3.84 6.99
N CYS A 90 5.66 -3.76 5.78
CA CYS A 90 5.30 -4.63 4.67
C CYS A 90 6.53 -5.34 4.14
N HIS A 91 6.47 -6.67 3.99
CA HIS A 91 7.59 -7.47 3.49
C HIS A 91 7.25 -8.17 2.18
N VAL A 92 8.28 -8.51 1.40
CA VAL A 92 8.12 -9.28 0.17
C VAL A 92 7.63 -10.68 0.50
N ARG A 93 6.59 -11.14 -0.19
CA ARG A 93 6.02 -12.47 0.03
C ARG A 93 7.10 -13.55 -0.14
N GLY A 94 7.30 -14.35 0.90
CA GLY A 94 8.33 -15.41 0.94
C GLY A 94 9.74 -14.91 1.31
N ASN A 95 9.94 -13.63 1.60
CA ASN A 95 11.21 -13.08 2.07
C ASN A 95 11.00 -11.89 3.04
N GLU A 96 10.91 -12.19 4.33
CA GLU A 96 10.73 -11.18 5.40
C GLU A 96 11.91 -10.20 5.55
N LYS A 97 13.08 -10.50 4.99
CA LYS A 97 14.26 -9.62 5.06
C LYS A 97 14.19 -8.44 4.09
N LEU A 98 13.35 -8.54 3.06
CA LEU A 98 13.08 -7.44 2.13
C LEU A 98 11.77 -6.79 2.53
N PHE A 99 11.83 -5.57 3.03
CA PHE A 99 10.68 -4.89 3.60
C PHE A 99 10.72 -3.38 3.37
N VAL A 100 9.54 -2.77 3.47
CA VAL A 100 9.33 -1.34 3.51
C VAL A 100 8.48 -0.97 4.73
N ASP A 101 8.86 0.10 5.40
CA ASP A 101 8.04 0.78 6.39
C ASP A 101 7.29 1.92 5.69
N VAL A 102 5.96 1.88 5.77
CA VAL A 102 5.06 2.82 5.08
C VAL A 102 4.37 3.71 6.11
N TYR A 103 4.37 5.01 5.85
CA TYR A 103 3.65 6.03 6.59
C TYR A 103 2.56 6.59 5.69
N ALA A 104 1.31 6.23 5.97
CA ALA A 104 0.15 6.68 5.23
C ALA A 104 -0.59 7.80 5.97
N ARG A 105 -0.89 8.89 5.27
CA ARG A 105 -1.66 10.03 5.77
C ARG A 105 -2.90 10.25 4.92
N PHE A 106 -4.06 10.21 5.55
CA PHE A 106 -5.36 10.50 4.93
C PHE A 106 -5.41 11.94 4.42
N ILE A 107 -5.79 12.12 3.16
CA ILE A 107 -5.95 13.41 2.49
C ILE A 107 -7.43 13.79 2.48
N GLU A 108 -8.26 12.98 1.82
CA GLU A 108 -9.68 13.28 1.62
C GLU A 108 -10.52 12.02 1.39
N PRO A 109 -11.83 12.07 1.70
CA PRO A 109 -12.75 10.98 1.38
C PRO A 109 -13.04 10.90 -0.13
N LEU A 110 -13.51 9.74 -0.59
CA LEU A 110 -14.02 9.61 -1.95
C LEU A 110 -15.29 10.45 -2.17
N THR A 111 -15.45 10.98 -3.38
CA THR A 111 -16.58 11.85 -3.76
C THR A 111 -17.92 11.11 -3.73
N ILE A 112 -17.93 9.85 -4.18
CA ILE A 112 -19.11 8.98 -4.10
C ILE A 112 -18.91 8.08 -2.88
N LYS A 113 -19.78 8.24 -1.89
CA LYS A 113 -19.81 7.35 -0.73
C LYS A 113 -20.52 6.05 -1.10
N ASN A 114 -20.01 4.93 -0.61
CA ASN A 114 -20.77 3.69 -0.58
C ASN A 114 -21.99 3.92 0.34
N THR A 115 -23.15 4.21 -0.25
CA THR A 115 -24.43 4.09 0.44
C THR A 115 -24.62 2.62 0.74
N GLU A 116 -24.49 2.25 2.00
CA GLU A 116 -24.95 0.95 2.49
C GLU A 116 -26.42 0.80 2.06
N ILE A 117 -26.69 -0.14 1.15
CA ILE A 117 -28.05 -0.63 0.97
C ILE A 117 -28.30 -1.49 2.20
N SER A 118 -29.07 -0.92 3.13
CA SER A 118 -29.54 -1.56 4.36
C SER A 118 -30.56 -2.66 4.11
#